data_AF-A0A7T5EJ53-F1
#
_entry.id   AF-A0A7T5EJ53-F1
#
_cell.length_a   1.000
_cell.length_b   1.000
_cell.length_c   1.000
_cell.angle_alpha   90.00
_cell.angle_beta   90.00
_cell.angle_gamma   90.00
#
_symmetry.space_group_name_H-M   'P 1'
#
loop_
_entity.id
_entity.type
_entity.pdbx_description
1 polymer ?
#
loop_
_entity_poly.entity_id
_entity_poly.type
_entity_poly.pdbx_seq_one_letter_code
_entity_poly.pdbx_strand_id
1 'polypeptide(L)' 'MQRLFWQKGRQKRENRAAAVLDRILASGEENVLIVGHGAFMMFMRKELLKRGFRGPALHRPVHGQLYVYER' A
#
# COMPACT_ATOMS: atom_id res chain seq x y z
N MET A 1 7.10 33.93 -1.08
CA MET A 1 6.09 32.95 -0.61
C MET A 1 6.13 31.72 -1.52
N GLN A 2 7.00 30.73 -1.23
CA GLN A 2 7.16 29.52 -2.03
C GLN A 2 6.77 28.30 -1.18
N ARG A 3 5.58 27.74 -1.42
CA ARG A 3 5.06 26.58 -0.67
C ARG A 3 4.35 25.60 -1.60
N LEU A 4 5.00 25.17 -2.69
CA LEU A 4 4.35 24.34 -3.73
C LEU A 4 5.18 23.18 -4.31
N PHE A 5 6.26 22.74 -3.66
CA PHE A 5 7.07 21.62 -4.17
C PHE A 5 6.91 20.28 -3.43
N TRP A 6 6.19 20.23 -2.31
CA TRP A 6 6.11 19.02 -1.48
C TRP A 6 4.87 18.12 -1.69
N GLN A 7 3.84 18.57 -2.44
CA GLN A 7 2.63 17.76 -2.66
C GLN A 7 2.79 16.65 -3.73
N LYS A 8 3.58 16.88 -4.79
CA LYS A 8 3.65 15.95 -5.95
C LYS A 8 4.19 14.55 -5.60
N GLY A 9 5.13 14.44 -4.66
CA GLY A 9 5.77 13.16 -4.32
C GLY A 9 4.86 12.17 -3.59
N ARG A 10 3.96 12.68 -2.74
CA ARG A 10 3.01 11.83 -1.97
C ARG A 10 1.90 11.31 -2.86
N GLN A 11 1.33 12.17 -3.72
CA GLN A 11 0.28 11.78 -4.68
C GLN A 11 0.80 10.70 -5.64
N LYS A 12 2.03 10.85 -6.15
CA LYS A 12 2.63 9.88 -7.07
C LYS A 12 2.80 8.49 -6.44
N ARG A 13 3.05 8.41 -5.12
CA ARG A 13 3.19 7.15 -4.39
C ARG A 13 1.85 6.49 -4.09
N GLU A 14 0.84 7.27 -3.70
CA GLU A 14 -0.54 6.76 -3.51
C GLU A 14 -1.09 6.21 -4.83
N ASN A 15 -0.91 6.93 -5.94
CA ASN A 15 -1.36 6.50 -7.26
C ASN A 15 -0.65 5.20 -7.70
N ARG A 16 0.63 5.04 -7.36
CA ARG A 16 1.39 3.82 -7.70
C ARG A 16 0.94 2.62 -6.88
N ALA A 17 0.65 2.81 -5.59
CA ALA A 17 0.11 1.74 -4.74
C ALA A 17 -1.25 1.26 -5.26
N ALA A 18 -2.15 2.19 -5.61
CA ALA A 18 -3.44 1.86 -6.21
C ALA A 18 -3.28 1.06 -7.51
N ALA A 19 -2.47 1.55 -8.46
CA ALA A 19 -2.27 0.86 -9.74
C ALA A 19 -1.67 -0.55 -9.60
N VAL A 20 -0.77 -0.76 -8.64
CA VAL A 20 -0.21 -2.09 -8.35
C VAL A 20 -1.30 -3.02 -7.84
N LEU A 21 -2.11 -2.59 -6.87
CA LEU A 21 -3.17 -3.41 -6.31
C LEU A 21 -4.29 -3.69 -7.31
N ASP A 22 -4.63 -2.73 -8.17
CA ASP A 22 -5.62 -2.95 -9.24
C ASP A 22 -5.14 -4.02 -10.23
N ARG A 23 -3.85 -4.02 -10.58
CA ARG A 23 -3.26 -5.07 -11.42
C ARG A 23 -3.25 -6.44 -10.74
N ILE A 24 -2.96 -6.49 -9.44
CA ILE A 24 -2.99 -7.73 -8.67
C ILE A 24 -4.41 -8.28 -8.62
N LEU A 25 -5.40 -7.45 -8.28
CA LEU A 25 -6.80 -7.89 -8.21
C LEU A 25 -7.35 -8.32 -9.58
N ALA A 26 -6.91 -7.69 -10.66
CA ALA A 26 -7.28 -8.08 -12.02
C ALA A 26 -6.64 -9.42 -12.47
N SER A 27 -5.57 -9.88 -11.83
CA SER A 27 -4.94 -11.17 -12.16
C SER A 27 -5.77 -12.38 -11.73
N GLY A 28 -6.68 -12.20 -10.76
CA GLY A 28 -7.44 -13.30 -10.16
C GLY A 28 -6.64 -14.15 -9.16
N GLU A 29 -5.39 -13.80 -8.86
CA GLU A 29 -4.58 -14.49 -7.84
C GLU A 29 -5.06 -14.15 -6.42
N GLU A 30 -5.29 -15.18 -5.59
CA GLU A 30 -5.80 -15.01 -4.22
C GLU A 30 -4.68 -14.85 -3.19
N ASN A 31 -3.56 -15.57 -3.36
CA ASN A 31 -2.47 -15.64 -2.38
C ASN A 31 -1.23 -14.89 -2.86
N VAL A 32 -1.24 -13.56 -2.74
CA VAL A 32 -0.19 -12.68 -3.29
C VAL A 32 0.70 -12.10 -2.20
N LEU A 33 2.01 -12.37 -2.29
CA LEU A 33 3.01 -11.79 -1.40
C LEU A 33 3.58 -10.49 -2.00
N ILE A 34 3.37 -9.37 -1.32
CA ILE A 34 3.96 -8.08 -1.69
C ILE A 34 5.17 -7.79 -0.79
N VAL A 35 6.37 -7.75 -1.39
CA VAL A 35 7.62 -7.41 -0.68
C VAL A 35 8.04 -5.99 -1.05
N GLY A 36 8.35 -5.17 -0.05
CA GLY A 36 8.78 -3.79 -0.28
C GLY A 36 9.27 -3.07 0.97
N HIS A 37 9.58 -1.78 0.82
CA HIS A 37 10.04 -0.94 1.92
C HIS A 37 8.88 -0.49 2.81
N GLY A 38 9.13 -0.34 4.10
CA GLY A 38 8.10 0.02 5.09
C GLY A 38 7.29 1.26 4.72
N ALA A 39 7.93 2.30 4.18
CA ALA A 39 7.22 3.51 3.73
C ALA A 39 6.19 3.23 2.63
N PHE A 40 6.48 2.30 1.71
CA PHE A 40 5.53 1.90 0.66
C PHE A 40 4.41 1.03 1.22
N MET A 41 4.72 0.12 2.16
CA MET A 41 3.74 -0.74 2.82
C MET A 41 2.63 0.08 3.52
N MET A 42 2.96 1.25 4.07
CA MET A 42 1.98 2.16 4.66
C MET A 42 0.95 2.68 3.63
N PHE A 43 1.41 3.06 2.43
CA PHE A 43 0.50 3.42 1.34
C PHE A 43 -0.30 2.22 0.88
N MET A 44 0.32 1.04 0.84
CA MET A 44 -0.34 -0.18 0.41
C MET A 44 -1.49 -0.58 1.34
N ARG A 45 -1.25 -0.52 2.66
CA ARG A 45 -2.28 -0.71 3.68
C ARG A 45 -3.47 0.22 3.46
N LYS A 46 -3.24 1.50 3.21
CA LYS A 46 -4.32 2.47 2.97
C LYS A 46 -5.19 2.05 1.78
N GLU A 47 -4.57 1.60 0.70
CA GLU A 47 -5.28 1.16 -0.50
C GLU A 47 -6.00 -0.19 -0.33
N LEU A 48 -5.45 -1.11 0.46
CA LEU A 48 -6.10 -2.36 0.85
C LEU A 48 -7.38 -2.09 1.66
N LEU A 49 -7.28 -1.28 2.71
CA LEU A 49 -8.43 -0.95 3.58
C LEU A 49 -9.57 -0.26 2.79
N LYS A 50 -9.23 0.64 1.86
CA LYS A 50 -10.21 1.28 0.97
C LYS A 50 -11.00 0.28 0.11
N ARG A 51 -10.39 -0.86 -0.23
CA ARG A 51 -10.98 -1.92 -1.07
C ARG A 51 -11.65 -3.03 -0.24
N GLY A 52 -11.80 -2.83 1.06
CA GLY A 52 -12.53 -3.73 1.96
C GLY A 52 -11.68 -4.83 2.59
N PHE A 53 -10.37 -4.86 2.35
CA PHE A 53 -9.48 -5.79 3.05
C PHE A 53 -9.41 -5.46 4.54
N ARG A 54 -9.26 -6.50 5.36
CA ARG A 54 -9.09 -6.41 6.81
C ARG A 54 -7.74 -7.01 7.18
N GLY A 55 -7.06 -6.40 8.13
CA GLY A 55 -5.73 -6.85 8.55
C GLY A 55 -5.17 -5.99 9.68
N PRO A 56 -3.96 -6.31 10.16
CA PRO A 56 -3.36 -5.68 11.32
C PRO A 56 -3.09 -4.19 11.09
N ALA A 57 -2.98 -3.45 12.19
CA ALA A 57 -2.49 -2.08 12.13
C ALA A 57 -1.00 -2.07 11.77
N LEU A 58 -0.64 -1.42 10.67
CA LEU A 58 0.75 -1.17 10.31
C LEU A 58 1.07 0.28 10.71
N HIS A 59 1.55 0.48 11.94
CA HIS A 59 2.02 1.80 12.41
C HIS A 59 3.54 1.96 12.22
N ARG A 60 4.30 0.92 12.53
CA ARG A 60 5.74 0.80 12.30
C ARG A 60 6.02 -0.58 11.73
N PRO A 61 6.35 -0.70 10.43
CA PRO A 61 6.71 -1.97 9.83
C PRO A 61 7.95 -2.54 10.52
N VAL A 62 7.84 -3.77 11.02
CA VAL A 62 8.95 -4.52 11.59
C VAL A 62 9.62 -5.31 10.47
N HIS A 63 10.95 -5.29 10.41
CA HIS A 63 11.70 -6.03 9.41
C HIS A 63 11.40 -7.53 9.51
N GLY A 64 11.15 -8.17 8.36
CA GLY A 64 10.88 -9.61 8.28
C GLY A 64 9.53 -10.05 8.85
N GLN A 65 8.68 -9.14 9.34
CA GLN A 65 7.35 -9.49 9.82
C GLN A 65 6.35 -9.55 8.65
N LEU A 66 5.61 -10.65 8.58
CA LEU A 66 4.50 -10.82 7.64
C LEU A 66 3.23 -10.15 8.20
N TYR A 67 2.56 -9.39 7.35
CA TYR A 67 1.27 -8.76 7.66
C TYR A 67 0.23 -9.28 6.68
N VAL A 68 -0.72 -10.08 7.17
CA VAL A 68 -1.75 -10.71 6.35
C VAL A 68 -2.99 -9.83 6.28
N TYR A 69 -3.56 -9.70 5.08
CA TYR A 69 -4.79 -8.96 4.82
C TYR A 69 -5.75 -9.85 4.02
N GLU A 70 -7.00 -9.89 4.42
CA GLU A 70 -8.03 -10.77 3.84
C GLU A 70 -9.28 -9.98 3.46
N ARG A 71 -10.02 -10.45 2.46
CA ARG A 71 -11.27 -9.87 1.98
C ARG A 71 -12.28 -10.95 1.69
#